data_AF-A0A8S9JNX5-F1
#
_entry.id   AF-A0A8S9JNX5-F1
#
_cell.length_a   1.000
_cell.length_b   1.000
_cell.length_c   1.000
_cell.angle_alpha   90.00
_cell.angle_beta   90.00
_cell.angle_gamma   90.00
#
_symmetry.space_group_name_H-M   'P 1'
#
loop_
_entity.id
_entity.type
_entity.pdbx_description
1 polymer ?
#
loop_
_entity_poly.entity_id
_entity_poly.type
_entity_poly.pdbx_seq_one_letter_code
_entity_poly.pdbx_strand_id
1 'polypeptide(L)'
;MKCLCLVAFLAIVITQSYNDLGVEAASGDGFVSRKGVQFILDGKPFYANGFNAYWLTYEATDPATRFNITYAFQNATSRGLTVARTWGFRDGGYRALQTAPGRYDELTFQGLDFAIAEAKRLGIKMIITFVNNYSDFGGRKQYVEWAKSQGQVANSEDDFYTNPLVKQFFKNHVKTMVDRVNTFTKIAYKDEPTIMAWELMNEPQCKADPSGKTLTAWIGEMATYVKSLDSKHLLSTGLEGFYGDSSPQRKASLNPVAANVLGTDFIANHFFDAIDFASIHSYPDLW
;
A
#
# COMPACT_ATOMS: atom_id res chain seq x y z
N MET A 1 -19.33 27.37 -53.49
CA MET A 1 -17.91 26.94 -53.55
C MET A 1 -17.12 27.17 -52.27
N LYS A 2 -17.28 28.29 -51.52
CA LYS A 2 -16.50 28.53 -50.28
C LYS A 2 -16.81 27.57 -49.10
N CYS A 3 -18.05 27.09 -48.94
CA CYS A 3 -18.39 26.12 -47.87
C CYS A 3 -17.85 24.70 -48.13
N LEU A 4 -17.78 24.24 -49.38
CA LEU A 4 -17.28 22.88 -49.67
C LEU A 4 -15.77 22.76 -49.40
N CYS A 5 -15.00 23.83 -49.65
CA CYS A 5 -13.57 23.83 -49.32
C CYS A 5 -13.32 23.80 -47.81
N LEU A 6 -14.19 24.43 -47.00
CA LEU A 6 -14.06 24.44 -45.54
C LEU A 6 -14.35 23.07 -44.93
N VAL A 7 -15.37 22.36 -45.44
CA VAL A 7 -15.72 21.00 -45.00
C VAL A 7 -14.64 19.99 -45.39
N ALA A 8 -14.08 20.10 -46.60
CA ALA A 8 -12.97 19.25 -47.02
C ALA A 8 -11.70 19.48 -46.20
N PHE A 9 -11.40 20.74 -45.84
CA PHE A 9 -10.24 21.07 -45.00
C PHE A 9 -10.43 20.57 -43.56
N LEU A 10 -11.63 20.68 -42.99
CA LEU A 10 -11.93 20.14 -41.66
C LEU A 10 -11.83 18.61 -41.64
N ALA A 11 -12.32 17.93 -42.67
CA ALA A 11 -12.24 16.47 -42.78
C ALA A 11 -10.78 15.99 -42.85
N ILE A 12 -9.93 16.68 -43.61
CA ILE A 12 -8.50 16.36 -43.74
C ILE A 12 -7.76 16.57 -42.41
N VAL A 13 -8.01 17.69 -41.71
CA VAL A 13 -7.42 17.97 -40.39
C VAL A 13 -7.87 16.94 -39.36
N ILE A 14 -9.13 16.52 -39.37
CA ILE A 14 -9.64 15.46 -38.48
C ILE A 14 -8.96 14.13 -38.81
N THR A 15 -8.86 13.73 -40.08
CA THR A 15 -8.17 12.47 -40.45
C THR A 15 -6.67 12.48 -40.16
N GLN A 16 -5.98 13.62 -40.30
CA GLN A 16 -4.56 13.73 -39.92
C GLN A 16 -4.38 13.70 -38.39
N SER A 17 -5.31 14.30 -37.63
CA SER A 17 -5.32 14.23 -36.16
C SER A 17 -5.56 12.80 -35.64
N TYR A 18 -6.34 11.99 -36.36
CA TYR A 18 -6.57 10.59 -36.01
C TYR A 18 -5.41 9.66 -36.40
N ASN A 19 -4.67 9.97 -37.47
CA ASN A 19 -3.51 9.17 -37.87
C ASN A 19 -2.23 9.47 -37.05
N ASP A 20 -2.11 10.67 -36.46
CA ASP A 20 -1.05 11.00 -35.48
C ASP A 20 -1.36 10.49 -34.05
N LEU A 21 -2.59 10.02 -33.80
CA LEU A 21 -2.93 9.23 -32.63
C LEU A 21 -2.67 7.75 -32.90
N GLY A 22 -1.47 7.44 -33.40
CA GLY A 22 -0.85 6.13 -33.31
C GLY A 22 -0.57 5.78 -31.84
N VAL A 23 -1.61 5.77 -31.02
CA VAL A 23 -1.65 4.98 -29.80
C VAL A 23 -1.95 3.57 -30.30
N GLU A 24 -0.90 2.85 -30.70
CA GLU A 24 -0.89 1.43 -30.35
C GLU A 24 -1.28 1.41 -28.87
N ALA A 25 -2.48 0.92 -28.59
CA ALA A 25 -2.84 0.57 -27.23
C ALA A 25 -1.81 -0.48 -26.85
N ALA A 26 -0.71 -0.05 -26.23
CA ALA A 26 0.20 -0.94 -25.55
C ALA A 26 -0.72 -1.80 -24.71
N SER A 27 -0.77 -3.11 -25.00
CA SER A 27 -1.54 -4.06 -24.22
C SER A 27 -0.92 -4.05 -22.83
N GLY A 28 -1.36 -3.12 -21.99
CA GLY A 28 -0.83 -2.95 -20.66
C GLY A 28 -1.15 -4.21 -19.88
N ASP A 29 -0.17 -4.67 -19.11
CA ASP A 29 -0.32 -5.80 -18.19
C ASP A 29 -1.26 -5.49 -17.01
N GLY A 30 -1.84 -4.29 -17.00
CA GLY A 30 -2.79 -3.80 -16.02
C GLY A 30 -2.13 -3.31 -14.72
N PHE A 31 -0.80 -3.39 -14.59
CA PHE A 31 -0.10 -2.92 -13.40
C PHE A 31 0.02 -1.40 -13.43
N VAL A 32 -0.20 -0.77 -12.28
CA VAL A 32 0.12 0.65 -12.10
C VAL A 32 1.63 0.77 -11.93
N SER A 33 2.26 1.59 -12.75
CA SER A 33 3.70 1.90 -12.69
C SER A 33 3.92 3.40 -12.45
N ARG A 34 5.17 3.87 -12.47
CA ARG A 34 5.50 5.30 -12.39
C ARG A 34 6.39 5.73 -13.55
N LYS A 35 6.20 6.98 -13.99
CA LYS A 35 7.12 7.70 -14.87
C LYS A 35 7.43 9.06 -14.23
N GLY A 36 8.63 9.18 -13.66
CA GLY A 36 8.96 10.32 -12.80
C GLY A 36 8.01 10.38 -11.60
N VAL A 37 7.29 11.49 -11.48
CA VAL A 37 6.35 11.76 -10.36
C VAL A 37 4.89 11.38 -10.68
N GLN A 38 4.63 10.79 -11.85
CA GLN A 38 3.27 10.47 -12.32
C GLN A 38 3.06 8.96 -12.34
N PHE A 39 1.95 8.48 -11.75
CA PHE A 39 1.52 7.10 -11.95
C PHE A 39 1.00 6.88 -13.37
N ILE A 40 1.26 5.69 -13.91
CA ILE A 40 0.88 5.28 -15.27
C ILE A 40 0.12 3.96 -15.19
N LEU A 41 -1.00 3.87 -15.89
CA LEU A 41 -1.77 2.65 -16.11
C LEU A 41 -2.02 2.50 -17.61
N ASP A 42 -1.61 1.38 -18.19
CA ASP A 42 -1.77 1.07 -19.62
C ASP A 42 -1.29 2.21 -20.55
N GLY A 43 -0.11 2.77 -20.22
CA GLY A 43 0.52 3.86 -20.97
C GLY A 43 -0.06 5.25 -20.73
N LYS A 44 -1.12 5.39 -19.91
CA LYS A 44 -1.81 6.66 -19.65
C LYS A 44 -1.57 7.16 -18.22
N PRO A 45 -1.56 8.48 -17.98
CA PRO A 45 -1.55 9.04 -16.63
C PRO A 45 -2.70 8.48 -15.79
N PHE A 46 -2.36 7.92 -14.63
CA PHE A 46 -3.29 7.44 -13.62
C PHE A 46 -3.30 8.41 -12.44
N TYR A 47 -4.49 8.89 -12.07
CA TYR A 47 -4.69 9.75 -10.90
C TYR A 47 -5.49 8.97 -9.85
N ALA A 48 -4.86 8.72 -8.70
CA ALA A 48 -5.50 8.05 -7.60
C ALA A 48 -6.53 8.98 -6.95
N ASN A 49 -7.79 8.57 -6.94
CA ASN A 49 -8.86 9.18 -6.15
C ASN A 49 -9.52 8.06 -5.36
N GLY A 50 -9.39 8.04 -4.04
CA GLY A 50 -9.60 6.82 -3.29
C GLY A 50 -10.15 6.99 -1.89
N PHE A 51 -10.19 5.89 -1.16
CA PHE A 51 -10.70 5.81 0.20
C PHE A 51 -9.93 4.77 1.03
N ASN A 52 -10.00 4.89 2.35
CA ASN A 52 -9.48 3.89 3.27
C ASN A 52 -10.62 2.96 3.71
N ALA A 53 -10.39 1.66 3.67
CA ALA A 53 -11.31 0.64 4.14
C ALA A 53 -10.54 -0.47 4.86
N TYR A 54 -10.06 -0.18 6.07
CA TYR A 54 -9.27 -1.14 6.87
C TYR A 54 -10.06 -2.40 7.29
N TRP A 55 -11.40 -2.33 7.24
CA TRP A 55 -12.31 -3.35 7.75
C TRP A 55 -12.59 -4.49 6.77
N LEU A 56 -12.14 -4.40 5.51
CA LEU A 56 -12.51 -5.35 4.45
C LEU A 56 -12.19 -6.81 4.83
N THR A 57 -10.96 -7.09 5.25
CA THR A 57 -10.52 -8.44 5.64
C THR A 57 -11.35 -9.00 6.80
N TYR A 58 -11.72 -8.15 7.77
CA TYR A 58 -12.57 -8.54 8.90
C TYR A 58 -13.98 -8.88 8.46
N GLU A 59 -14.59 -8.00 7.68
CA GLU A 59 -15.97 -8.17 7.24
C GLU A 59 -16.11 -9.38 6.32
N ALA A 60 -15.08 -9.68 5.51
CA ALA A 60 -15.08 -10.80 4.60
C ALA A 60 -14.88 -12.19 5.27
N THR A 61 -14.46 -12.21 6.55
CA THR A 61 -14.30 -13.46 7.32
C THR A 61 -15.62 -14.20 7.49
N ASP A 62 -16.74 -13.48 7.52
CA ASP A 62 -18.07 -14.05 7.47
C ASP A 62 -18.60 -13.96 6.02
N PRO A 63 -18.80 -15.09 5.32
CA PRO A 63 -19.34 -15.08 3.96
C PRO A 63 -20.69 -14.37 3.85
N ALA A 64 -21.50 -14.35 4.91
CA ALA A 64 -22.80 -13.71 4.92
C ALA A 64 -22.71 -12.17 4.87
N THR A 65 -21.58 -11.57 5.25
CA THR A 65 -21.36 -10.12 5.26
C THR A 65 -20.53 -9.61 4.09
N ARG A 66 -20.02 -10.50 3.22
CA ARG A 66 -19.24 -10.12 2.04
C ARG A 66 -19.95 -9.14 1.10
N PHE A 67 -21.28 -9.14 1.08
CA PHE A 67 -22.05 -8.18 0.29
C PHE A 67 -21.84 -6.71 0.74
N ASN A 68 -21.44 -6.46 1.99
CA ASN A 68 -21.10 -5.12 2.47
C ASN A 68 -19.89 -4.56 1.72
N ILE A 69 -18.92 -5.40 1.37
CA ILE A 69 -17.74 -5.03 0.58
C ILE A 69 -18.15 -4.70 -0.85
N THR A 70 -18.95 -5.56 -1.48
CA THR A 70 -19.54 -5.31 -2.80
C THR A 70 -20.26 -3.97 -2.83
N TYR A 71 -21.12 -3.72 -1.84
CA TYR A 71 -21.90 -2.50 -1.75
C TYR A 71 -21.02 -1.26 -1.55
N ALA A 72 -20.01 -1.33 -0.69
CA ALA A 72 -19.06 -0.24 -0.48
C ALA A 72 -18.30 0.09 -1.78
N PHE A 73 -17.81 -0.93 -2.49
CA PHE A 73 -17.08 -0.75 -3.75
C PHE A 73 -17.97 -0.23 -4.88
N GLN A 74 -19.20 -0.71 -5.00
CA GLN A 74 -20.16 -0.15 -5.97
C GLN A 74 -20.46 1.32 -5.69
N ASN A 75 -20.61 1.70 -4.42
CA ASN A 75 -20.79 3.10 -4.04
C ASN A 75 -19.55 3.96 -4.32
N ALA A 76 -18.36 3.40 -4.10
CA ALA A 76 -17.10 4.10 -4.39
C ALA A 76 -16.96 4.36 -5.91
N THR A 77 -17.17 3.33 -6.73
CA THR A 77 -17.04 3.44 -8.19
C THR A 77 -18.12 4.32 -8.80
N SER A 78 -19.36 4.28 -8.28
CA SER A 78 -20.42 5.20 -8.72
C SER A 78 -20.10 6.68 -8.45
N ARG A 79 -19.09 6.98 -7.63
CA ARG A 79 -18.59 8.33 -7.30
C ARG A 79 -17.22 8.62 -7.92
N GLY A 80 -16.73 7.75 -8.80
CA GLY A 80 -15.46 7.95 -9.49
C GLY A 80 -14.23 7.68 -8.62
N LEU A 81 -14.36 6.94 -7.51
CA LEU A 81 -13.21 6.48 -6.75
C LEU A 81 -12.58 5.25 -7.43
N THR A 82 -11.25 5.26 -7.55
CA THR A 82 -10.44 4.31 -8.32
C THR A 82 -9.50 3.48 -7.45
N VAL A 83 -9.23 3.89 -6.20
CA VAL A 83 -8.28 3.22 -5.30
C VAL A 83 -8.87 2.97 -3.92
N ALA A 84 -8.67 1.78 -3.37
CA ALA A 84 -8.96 1.44 -1.98
C ALA A 84 -7.67 1.10 -1.23
N ARG A 85 -7.40 1.76 -0.10
CA ARG A 85 -6.33 1.38 0.83
C ARG A 85 -6.90 0.50 1.95
N THR A 86 -6.30 -0.65 2.22
CA THR A 86 -6.77 -1.64 3.20
C THR A 86 -5.65 -2.40 3.90
N TRP A 87 -5.98 -3.08 5.00
CA TRP A 87 -5.02 -3.83 5.80
C TRP A 87 -4.93 -5.28 5.31
N GLY A 88 -3.72 -5.67 4.90
CA GLY A 88 -3.34 -7.06 4.65
C GLY A 88 -2.94 -7.82 5.91
N PHE A 89 -3.16 -7.22 7.09
CA PHE A 89 -2.80 -7.77 8.38
C PHE A 89 -3.99 -7.86 9.32
N ARG A 90 -3.85 -8.79 10.27
CA ARG A 90 -4.58 -8.85 11.53
C ARG A 90 -3.84 -9.86 12.40
N ASP A 91 -3.01 -9.34 13.29
CA ASP A 91 -2.00 -10.10 14.00
C ASP A 91 -2.52 -10.47 15.39
N GLY A 92 -2.76 -11.77 15.60
CA GLY A 92 -3.32 -12.27 16.84
C GLY A 92 -4.76 -11.81 17.13
N GLY A 93 -5.32 -12.32 18.23
CA GLY A 93 -6.66 -11.97 18.69
C GLY A 93 -7.81 -12.61 17.89
N TYR A 94 -9.01 -12.05 18.06
CA TYR A 94 -10.23 -12.57 17.43
C TYR A 94 -10.26 -12.32 15.91
N ARG A 95 -10.59 -13.37 15.16
CA ARG A 95 -10.61 -13.39 13.67
C ARG A 95 -9.28 -12.98 13.04
N ALA A 96 -8.16 -13.35 13.66
CA ALA A 96 -6.82 -13.01 13.16
C ALA A 96 -6.54 -13.59 11.77
N LEU A 97 -5.88 -12.81 10.90
CA LEU A 97 -5.31 -13.32 9.66
C LEU A 97 -4.05 -14.13 9.98
N GLN A 98 -3.16 -13.56 10.78
CA GLN A 98 -1.96 -14.24 11.28
C GLN A 98 -2.15 -14.56 12.77
N THR A 99 -2.37 -15.84 13.08
CA THR A 99 -2.67 -16.30 14.45
C THR A 99 -1.43 -16.44 15.33
N ALA A 100 -0.29 -16.72 14.70
CA ALA A 100 1.04 -16.79 15.32
C ALA A 100 2.12 -16.57 14.22
N PRO A 101 3.41 -16.40 14.56
CA PRO A 101 4.45 -16.26 13.54
C PRO A 101 4.41 -17.39 12.50
N GLY A 102 4.16 -17.03 11.23
CA GLY A 102 4.06 -17.99 10.12
C GLY A 102 2.83 -18.89 10.11
N ARG A 103 1.81 -18.64 10.96
CA ARG A 103 0.55 -19.40 10.98
C ARG A 103 -0.63 -18.49 10.65
N TYR A 104 -1.44 -18.91 9.69
CA TYR A 104 -2.53 -18.11 9.14
C TYR A 104 -3.87 -18.82 9.28
N ASP A 105 -4.93 -18.04 9.50
CA ASP A 105 -6.30 -18.52 9.41
C ASP A 105 -6.77 -18.43 7.95
N GLU A 106 -7.06 -19.58 7.34
CA GLU A 106 -7.39 -19.65 5.92
C GLU A 106 -8.71 -18.96 5.60
N LEU A 107 -9.71 -19.02 6.48
CA LEU A 107 -11.00 -18.34 6.27
C LEU A 107 -10.82 -16.81 6.24
N THR A 108 -9.99 -16.28 7.14
CA THR A 108 -9.65 -14.85 7.17
C THR A 108 -8.83 -14.45 5.94
N PHE A 109 -7.89 -15.29 5.51
CA PHE A 109 -7.10 -15.04 4.30
C PHE A 109 -7.97 -15.03 3.03
N GLN A 110 -8.93 -15.95 2.93
CA GLN A 110 -9.95 -15.94 1.87
C GLN A 110 -10.82 -14.68 1.91
N GLY A 111 -10.96 -14.05 3.08
CA GLY A 111 -11.60 -12.75 3.20
C GLY A 111 -10.88 -11.66 2.40
N LEU A 112 -9.56 -11.58 2.53
CA LEU A 112 -8.74 -10.68 1.72
C LEU A 112 -8.76 -11.07 0.23
N ASP A 113 -8.72 -12.38 -0.07
CA ASP A 113 -8.84 -12.86 -1.45
C ASP A 113 -10.14 -12.37 -2.11
N PHE A 114 -11.26 -12.44 -1.38
CA PHE A 114 -12.55 -11.95 -1.85
C PHE A 114 -12.53 -10.44 -2.09
N ALA A 115 -11.97 -9.65 -1.17
CA ALA A 115 -11.87 -8.20 -1.34
C ALA A 115 -11.09 -7.83 -2.61
N ILE A 116 -9.97 -8.51 -2.88
CA ILE A 116 -9.19 -8.31 -4.11
C ILE A 116 -9.98 -8.73 -5.35
N ALA A 117 -10.63 -9.89 -5.33
CA ALA A 117 -11.44 -10.35 -6.46
C ALA A 117 -12.61 -9.40 -6.76
N GLU A 118 -13.22 -8.82 -5.73
CA GLU A 118 -14.33 -7.90 -5.88
C GLU A 118 -13.88 -6.52 -6.34
N ALA A 119 -12.73 -6.04 -5.85
CA ALA A 119 -12.08 -4.84 -6.38
C ALA A 119 -11.78 -5.00 -7.87
N LYS A 120 -11.25 -6.15 -8.28
CA LYS A 120 -10.99 -6.49 -9.69
C LYS A 120 -12.26 -6.40 -10.53
N ARG A 121 -13.34 -7.03 -10.06
CA ARG A 121 -14.65 -7.05 -10.74
C ARG A 121 -15.22 -5.65 -10.94
N LEU A 122 -14.93 -4.74 -10.03
CA LEU A 122 -15.45 -3.37 -10.02
C LEU A 122 -14.45 -2.31 -10.54
N GLY A 123 -13.26 -2.74 -10.97
CA GLY A 123 -12.24 -1.83 -11.52
C GLY A 123 -11.57 -0.92 -10.48
N ILE A 124 -11.53 -1.34 -9.21
CA ILE A 124 -10.82 -0.65 -8.13
C ILE A 124 -9.40 -1.22 -8.02
N LYS A 125 -8.40 -0.33 -7.91
CA LYS A 125 -7.03 -0.70 -7.54
C LYS A 125 -6.85 -0.72 -6.02
N MET A 126 -5.96 -1.56 -5.51
CA MET A 126 -5.76 -1.73 -4.06
C MET A 126 -4.35 -1.36 -3.58
N ILE A 127 -4.27 -0.63 -2.47
CA ILE A 127 -3.05 -0.49 -1.68
C ILE A 127 -3.20 -1.38 -0.45
N ILE A 128 -2.28 -2.33 -0.25
CA ILE A 128 -2.36 -3.32 0.83
C ILE A 128 -1.18 -3.12 1.78
N THR A 129 -1.48 -2.79 3.03
CA THR A 129 -0.48 -2.57 4.08
C THR A 129 -0.14 -3.87 4.81
N PHE A 130 1.14 -4.13 5.08
CA PHE A 130 1.59 -5.40 5.68
C PHE A 130 1.50 -5.47 7.21
N VAL A 131 1.57 -4.35 7.93
CA VAL A 131 1.51 -4.33 9.40
C VAL A 131 1.10 -2.96 9.91
N ASN A 132 0.64 -2.87 11.16
CA ASN A 132 0.33 -1.61 11.83
C ASN A 132 1.46 -1.13 12.75
N ASN A 133 1.64 0.19 12.87
CA ASN A 133 2.37 0.79 13.97
C ASN A 133 1.61 0.71 15.29
N TYR A 134 0.28 0.88 15.24
CA TYR A 134 -0.58 0.86 16.42
C TYR A 134 -1.00 -0.56 16.81
N SER A 135 -1.62 -0.69 17.99
CA SER A 135 -2.10 -1.98 18.51
C SER A 135 -3.40 -2.47 17.86
N ASP A 136 -4.11 -1.62 17.11
CA ASP A 136 -5.33 -2.01 16.40
C ASP A 136 -5.02 -3.10 15.40
N PHE A 137 -5.74 -4.23 15.55
CA PHE A 137 -5.52 -5.45 14.77
C PHE A 137 -4.13 -6.05 14.95
N GLY A 138 -3.51 -5.85 16.11
CA GLY A 138 -2.23 -6.43 16.49
C GLY A 138 -1.07 -5.47 16.28
N GLY A 139 -0.50 -5.46 15.07
CA GLY A 139 0.60 -4.55 14.71
C GLY A 139 1.95 -4.91 15.34
N ARG A 140 2.90 -3.98 15.26
CA ARG A 140 4.30 -4.18 15.69
C ARG A 140 4.43 -4.69 17.13
N LYS A 141 3.54 -4.27 18.03
CA LYS A 141 3.48 -4.74 19.41
C LYS A 141 3.28 -6.25 19.48
N GLN A 142 2.35 -6.79 18.70
CA GLN A 142 2.04 -8.22 18.69
C GLN A 142 3.24 -9.05 18.21
N TYR A 143 3.98 -8.55 17.23
CA TYR A 143 5.21 -9.18 16.74
C TYR A 143 6.30 -9.24 17.81
N VAL A 144 6.47 -8.15 18.56
CA VAL A 144 7.39 -8.09 19.70
C VAL A 144 6.96 -9.07 20.80
N GLU A 145 5.67 -9.15 21.14
CA GLU A 145 5.16 -10.13 22.10
C GLU A 145 5.34 -11.58 21.65
N TRP A 146 5.19 -11.88 20.34
CA TRP A 146 5.52 -13.20 19.81
C TRP A 146 6.99 -13.54 20.01
N ALA A 147 7.91 -12.61 19.78
CA ALA A 147 9.33 -12.84 20.04
C ALA A 147 9.61 -13.06 21.54
N LYS A 148 8.99 -12.27 22.43
CA LYS A 148 9.11 -12.45 23.90
C LYS A 148 8.66 -13.83 24.35
N SER A 149 7.53 -14.33 23.82
CA SER A 149 7.04 -15.68 24.13
C SER A 149 7.99 -16.81 23.65
N GLN A 150 8.91 -16.50 22.74
CA GLN A 150 9.99 -17.39 22.31
C GLN A 150 11.32 -17.12 23.04
N GLY A 151 11.29 -16.40 24.15
CA GLY A 151 12.43 -16.14 25.02
C GLY A 151 13.34 -14.98 24.56
N GLN A 152 12.93 -14.18 23.58
CA GLN A 152 13.69 -12.97 23.22
C GLN A 152 13.54 -11.88 24.28
N VAL A 153 14.63 -11.18 24.58
CA VAL A 153 14.60 -9.95 25.36
C VAL A 153 14.19 -8.81 24.42
N ALA A 154 12.90 -8.51 24.40
CA ALA A 154 12.33 -7.35 23.71
C ALA A 154 11.45 -6.61 24.72
N ASN A 155 11.75 -5.34 24.99
CA ASN A 155 11.11 -4.56 26.04
C ASN A 155 10.41 -3.31 25.50
N SER A 156 10.62 -2.98 24.23
CA SER A 156 9.98 -1.86 23.53
C SER A 156 9.23 -2.35 22.29
N GLU A 157 8.14 -1.69 21.93
CA GLU A 157 7.50 -1.91 20.63
C GLU A 157 8.44 -1.53 19.46
N ASP A 158 9.39 -0.62 19.70
CA ASP A 158 10.42 -0.24 18.72
C ASP A 158 11.45 -1.35 18.48
N ASP A 159 11.50 -2.39 19.32
CA ASP A 159 12.32 -3.59 19.06
C ASP A 159 11.85 -4.33 17.80
N PHE A 160 10.65 -4.01 17.29
CA PHE A 160 10.20 -4.45 15.98
C PHE A 160 11.19 -4.10 14.85
N TYR A 161 11.84 -2.94 14.96
CA TYR A 161 12.75 -2.44 13.94
C TYR A 161 14.16 -3.03 14.04
N THR A 162 14.54 -3.57 15.20
CA THR A 162 15.94 -3.96 15.49
C THR A 162 16.09 -5.44 15.79
N ASN A 163 15.13 -6.08 16.47
CA ASN A 163 15.22 -7.47 16.86
C ASN A 163 15.24 -8.39 15.63
N PRO A 164 16.29 -9.21 15.43
CA PRO A 164 16.42 -10.05 14.23
C PRO A 164 15.27 -11.05 14.05
N LEU A 165 14.75 -11.63 15.14
CA LEU A 165 13.64 -12.58 15.08
C LEU A 165 12.33 -11.89 14.67
N VAL A 166 12.07 -10.69 15.22
CA VAL A 166 10.89 -9.91 14.84
C VAL A 166 10.95 -9.49 13.36
N LYS A 167 12.11 -9.01 12.90
CA LYS A 167 12.32 -8.72 11.47
C LYS A 167 12.10 -9.95 10.60
N GLN A 168 12.54 -11.13 11.06
CA GLN A 168 12.30 -12.38 10.34
C GLN A 168 10.81 -12.75 10.29
N PHE A 169 10.05 -12.53 11.35
CA PHE A 169 8.60 -12.73 11.34
C PHE A 169 7.92 -11.83 10.30
N PHE A 170 8.30 -10.55 10.24
CA PHE A 170 7.76 -9.63 9.23
C PHE A 170 8.12 -10.08 7.80
N LYS A 171 9.38 -10.46 7.55
CA LYS A 171 9.79 -11.00 6.24
C LYS A 171 9.02 -12.25 5.85
N ASN A 172 8.78 -13.17 6.79
CA ASN A 172 7.95 -14.35 6.54
C ASN A 172 6.50 -13.97 6.19
N HIS A 173 5.96 -12.94 6.84
CA HIS A 173 4.63 -12.41 6.52
C HIS A 173 4.55 -11.83 5.12
N VAL A 174 5.48 -10.94 4.77
CA VAL A 174 5.61 -10.38 3.42
C VAL A 174 5.67 -11.50 2.37
N LYS A 175 6.54 -12.50 2.58
CA LYS A 175 6.66 -13.63 1.64
C LYS A 175 5.34 -14.39 1.49
N THR A 176 4.66 -14.66 2.60
CA THR A 176 3.37 -15.38 2.57
C THR A 176 2.31 -14.60 1.81
N MET A 177 2.20 -13.29 2.05
CA MET A 177 1.26 -12.40 1.36
C MET A 177 1.56 -12.31 -0.14
N VAL A 178 2.83 -12.09 -0.50
CA VAL A 178 3.25 -11.92 -1.90
C VAL A 178 3.07 -13.20 -2.71
N ASP A 179 3.38 -14.37 -2.12
CA ASP A 179 3.23 -15.67 -2.79
C ASP A 179 1.80 -16.27 -2.68
N ARG A 180 0.88 -15.65 -1.93
CA ARG A 180 -0.52 -16.09 -1.79
C ARG A 180 -1.17 -16.23 -3.16
N VAL A 181 -1.70 -17.42 -3.47
CA VAL A 181 -2.58 -17.62 -4.63
C VAL A 181 -4.01 -17.35 -4.22
N ASN A 182 -4.60 -16.30 -4.79
CA ASN A 182 -5.97 -15.88 -4.48
C ASN A 182 -6.96 -17.01 -4.80
N THR A 183 -7.80 -17.41 -3.84
CA THR A 183 -8.73 -18.53 -4.03
C THR A 183 -9.87 -18.24 -5.01
N PHE A 184 -10.15 -16.97 -5.33
CA PHE A 184 -11.21 -16.56 -6.26
C PHE A 184 -10.66 -16.27 -7.65
N THR A 185 -9.62 -15.44 -7.76
CA THR A 185 -9.02 -15.06 -9.06
C THR A 185 -8.04 -16.11 -9.60
N LYS A 186 -7.55 -17.01 -8.74
CA LYS A 186 -6.53 -18.03 -9.04
C LYS A 186 -5.17 -17.46 -9.46
N ILE A 187 -4.94 -16.17 -9.18
CA ILE A 187 -3.72 -15.45 -9.51
C ILE A 187 -2.93 -15.25 -8.21
N ALA A 188 -1.62 -15.42 -8.25
CA ALA A 188 -0.76 -15.07 -7.13
C ALA A 188 -0.82 -13.56 -6.87
N TYR A 189 -0.78 -13.11 -5.61
CA TYR A 189 -0.89 -11.69 -5.29
C TYR A 189 0.19 -10.86 -6.00
N LYS A 190 1.43 -11.35 -6.08
CA LYS A 190 2.51 -10.72 -6.87
C LYS A 190 2.23 -10.58 -8.37
N ASP A 191 1.27 -11.33 -8.90
CA ASP A 191 0.86 -11.34 -10.29
C ASP A 191 -0.54 -10.72 -10.50
N GLU A 192 -1.16 -10.15 -9.46
CA GLU A 192 -2.53 -9.63 -9.52
C GLU A 192 -2.55 -8.10 -9.74
N PRO A 193 -2.76 -7.62 -10.99
CA PRO A 193 -2.73 -6.19 -11.31
C PRO A 193 -3.81 -5.35 -10.61
N THR A 194 -4.78 -5.99 -9.96
CA THR A 194 -5.75 -5.30 -9.10
C THR A 194 -5.06 -4.66 -7.89
N ILE A 195 -3.98 -5.25 -7.39
CA ILE A 195 -3.12 -4.63 -6.40
C ILE A 195 -2.31 -3.55 -7.15
N MET A 196 -2.38 -2.31 -6.67
CA MET A 196 -1.57 -1.20 -7.19
C MET A 196 -0.24 -1.12 -6.45
N ALA A 197 -0.27 -1.27 -5.12
CA ALA A 197 0.92 -1.12 -4.31
C ALA A 197 0.86 -1.95 -3.03
N TRP A 198 2.05 -2.33 -2.57
CA TRP A 198 2.30 -2.71 -1.21
C TRP A 198 2.65 -1.49 -0.36
N GLU A 199 2.34 -1.55 0.93
CA GLU A 199 2.75 -0.55 1.90
C GLU A 199 3.40 -1.24 3.11
N LEU A 200 4.60 -0.80 3.48
CA LEU A 200 5.39 -1.48 4.52
C LEU A 200 4.68 -1.51 5.87
N MET A 201 4.18 -0.38 6.34
CA MET A 201 3.52 -0.26 7.64
C MET A 201 2.56 0.92 7.63
N ASN A 202 1.42 0.80 8.30
CA ASN A 202 0.57 1.96 8.57
C ASN A 202 1.25 2.84 9.61
N GLU A 203 1.61 4.07 9.23
CA GLU A 203 2.05 5.15 10.11
C GLU A 203 3.23 4.76 11.03
N PRO A 204 4.36 4.26 10.48
CA PRO A 204 5.49 3.80 11.29
C PRO A 204 6.10 4.92 12.11
N GLN A 205 6.37 4.66 13.40
CA GLN A 205 7.03 5.58 14.33
C GLN A 205 8.08 4.82 15.17
N CYS A 206 9.26 5.42 15.37
CA CYS A 206 10.34 4.88 16.19
C CYS A 206 10.73 5.88 17.29
N LYS A 207 9.96 5.93 18.38
CA LYS A 207 10.16 6.92 19.46
C LYS A 207 11.44 6.68 20.26
N ALA A 208 11.95 5.45 20.28
CA ALA A 208 13.23 5.09 20.88
C ALA A 208 14.43 5.70 20.15
N ASP A 209 14.28 6.09 18.87
CA ASP A 209 15.32 6.77 18.10
C ASP A 209 14.76 7.98 17.32
N PRO A 210 14.63 9.16 17.98
CA PRO A 210 14.16 10.37 17.34
C PRO A 210 15.04 10.90 16.19
N SER A 211 16.27 10.37 16.02
CA SER A 211 17.12 10.72 14.88
C SER A 211 16.60 10.13 13.55
N GLY A 212 15.71 9.13 13.64
CA GLY A 212 15.11 8.45 12.49
C GLY A 212 16.01 7.43 11.79
N LYS A 213 17.24 7.22 12.29
CA LYS A 213 18.20 6.28 11.67
C LYS A 213 17.72 4.84 11.75
N THR A 214 17.15 4.43 12.89
CA THR A 214 16.62 3.08 13.09
C THR A 214 15.50 2.75 12.11
N LEU A 215 14.51 3.64 11.99
CA LEU A 215 13.42 3.45 11.04
C LEU A 215 13.91 3.50 9.58
N THR A 216 14.83 4.42 9.25
CA THR A 216 15.42 4.50 7.91
C THR A 216 16.13 3.21 7.52
N ALA A 217 16.94 2.64 8.43
CA ALA A 217 17.65 1.38 8.19
C ALA A 217 16.67 0.21 8.01
N TRP A 218 15.62 0.14 8.82
CA TRP A 218 14.58 -0.88 8.69
C TRP A 218 13.82 -0.76 7.36
N ILE A 219 13.44 0.45 6.95
CA ILE A 219 12.75 0.69 5.66
C ILE A 219 13.65 0.23 4.50
N GLY A 220 14.93 0.60 4.50
CA GLY A 220 15.88 0.17 3.46
C GLY A 220 15.96 -1.36 3.37
N GLU A 221 16.10 -2.04 4.51
CA GLU A 221 16.15 -3.52 4.55
C GLU A 221 14.86 -4.16 4.03
N MET A 222 13.70 -3.69 4.50
CA MET A 222 12.42 -4.30 4.16
C MET A 222 11.95 -3.97 2.76
N ALA A 223 12.20 -2.76 2.28
CA ALA A 223 11.84 -2.37 0.92
C ALA A 223 12.61 -3.19 -0.12
N THR A 224 13.93 -3.35 0.07
CA THR A 224 14.74 -4.22 -0.79
C THR A 224 14.25 -5.68 -0.72
N TYR A 225 13.88 -6.17 0.45
CA TYR A 225 13.34 -7.52 0.59
C TYR A 225 12.02 -7.71 -0.15
N VAL A 226 11.05 -6.80 0.01
CA VAL A 226 9.76 -6.85 -0.73
C VAL A 226 10.02 -6.87 -2.24
N LYS A 227 10.88 -5.96 -2.75
CA LYS A 227 11.21 -5.90 -4.18
C LYS A 227 11.94 -7.12 -4.72
N SER A 228 12.66 -7.87 -3.86
CA SER A 228 13.27 -9.15 -4.24
C SER A 228 12.25 -10.27 -4.46
N LEU A 229 11.05 -10.14 -3.88
CA LEU A 229 9.94 -11.09 -4.03
C LEU A 229 8.97 -10.66 -5.14
N ASP A 230 8.79 -9.35 -5.30
CA ASP A 230 7.84 -8.75 -6.23
C ASP A 230 8.41 -7.46 -6.83
N SER A 231 8.76 -7.53 -8.11
CA SER A 231 9.25 -6.38 -8.89
C SER A 231 8.18 -5.73 -9.77
N LYS A 232 6.91 -6.18 -9.70
CA LYS A 232 5.81 -5.69 -10.54
C LYS A 232 5.02 -4.60 -9.83
N HIS A 233 4.69 -4.80 -8.56
CA HIS A 233 3.90 -3.83 -7.78
C HIS A 233 4.74 -2.65 -7.31
N LEU A 234 4.09 -1.50 -7.18
CA LEU A 234 4.67 -0.34 -6.50
C LEU A 234 4.83 -0.62 -5.01
N LEU A 235 5.75 0.07 -4.36
CA LEU A 235 5.95 0.02 -2.91
C LEU A 235 6.01 1.42 -2.31
N SER A 236 5.31 1.61 -1.19
CA SER A 236 5.40 2.80 -0.33
C SER A 236 5.70 2.45 1.11
N THR A 237 6.09 3.46 1.89
CA THR A 237 6.42 3.34 3.31
C THR A 237 5.17 3.28 4.20
N GLY A 238 4.14 4.07 3.87
CA GLY A 238 2.95 4.30 4.70
C GLY A 238 3.14 5.37 5.79
N LEU A 239 4.14 6.25 5.62
CA LEU A 239 4.43 7.34 6.54
C LEU A 239 3.32 8.40 6.59
N GLU A 240 3.20 9.01 7.78
CA GLU A 240 2.36 10.19 8.02
C GLU A 240 2.92 11.45 7.35
N GLY A 241 4.22 11.49 7.05
CA GLY A 241 4.84 12.57 6.27
C GLY A 241 5.75 13.51 7.05
N PHE A 242 6.09 13.21 8.31
CA PHE A 242 6.89 14.12 9.14
C PHE A 242 8.36 14.16 8.75
N TYR A 243 8.92 15.37 8.70
CA TYR A 243 10.31 15.60 8.37
C TYR A 243 11.26 15.25 9.53
N GLY A 244 12.46 14.78 9.18
CA GLY A 244 13.52 14.43 10.10
C GLY A 244 14.76 15.32 9.96
N ASP A 245 15.89 14.84 10.45
CA ASP A 245 17.14 15.59 10.51
C ASP A 245 17.78 15.81 9.13
N SER A 246 17.34 15.10 8.09
CA SER A 246 17.71 15.39 6.70
C SER A 246 17.14 16.71 6.17
N SER A 247 16.13 17.27 6.83
CA SER A 247 15.43 18.50 6.43
C SER A 247 15.06 19.37 7.65
N PRO A 248 16.06 19.88 8.40
CA PRO A 248 15.84 20.48 9.72
C PRO A 248 14.95 21.73 9.67
N GLN A 249 15.04 22.56 8.62
CA GLN A 249 14.15 23.73 8.50
C GLN A 249 12.68 23.33 8.28
N ARG A 250 12.41 22.25 7.56
CA ARG A 250 11.05 21.74 7.34
C ARG A 250 10.50 21.05 8.57
N LYS A 251 11.35 20.26 9.26
CA LYS A 251 11.04 19.68 10.58
C LYS A 251 10.61 20.75 11.58
N ALA A 252 11.32 21.88 11.62
CA ALA A 252 10.99 22.96 12.54
C ALA A 252 9.73 23.76 12.16
N SER A 253 9.43 23.92 10.87
CA SER A 253 8.37 24.84 10.41
C SER A 253 7.07 24.18 9.96
N LEU A 254 7.10 22.91 9.53
CA LEU A 254 5.95 22.23 8.93
C LEU A 254 5.39 21.09 9.78
N ASN A 255 6.21 20.45 10.62
CA ASN A 255 5.73 19.37 11.47
C ASN A 255 4.88 19.94 12.62
N PRO A 256 3.81 19.23 13.04
CA PRO A 256 3.27 19.38 14.38
C PRO A 256 4.37 19.17 15.41
N VAL A 257 4.38 19.94 16.51
CA VAL A 257 5.46 19.88 17.51
C VAL A 257 5.61 18.47 18.08
N ALA A 258 4.49 17.78 18.32
CA ALA A 258 4.47 16.41 18.83
C ALA A 258 5.09 15.38 17.86
N ALA A 259 5.17 15.69 16.56
CA ALA A 259 5.72 14.79 15.56
C ALA A 259 7.27 14.76 15.56
N ASN A 260 7.93 15.76 16.16
CA ASN A 260 9.40 15.88 16.13
C ASN A 260 10.15 14.83 16.96
N VAL A 261 9.44 14.00 17.72
CA VAL A 261 9.98 12.91 18.55
C VAL A 261 9.59 11.52 18.05
N LEU A 262 8.96 11.42 16.88
CA LEU A 262 8.43 10.15 16.36
C LEU A 262 9.45 9.30 15.60
N GLY A 263 10.68 9.79 15.40
CA GLY A 263 11.75 9.02 14.76
C GLY A 263 11.49 8.71 13.28
N THR A 264 10.79 9.59 12.59
CA THR A 264 10.57 9.52 11.14
C THR A 264 11.38 10.58 10.42
N ASP A 265 11.75 10.31 9.17
CA ASP A 265 12.40 11.28 8.29
C ASP A 265 11.86 11.16 6.87
N PHE A 266 10.87 11.98 6.53
CA PHE A 266 10.17 11.90 5.24
C PHE A 266 11.10 11.84 4.02
N ILE A 267 12.19 12.61 3.98
CA ILE A 267 13.09 12.59 2.82
C ILE A 267 13.95 11.34 2.85
N ALA A 268 14.60 11.03 3.98
CA ALA A 268 15.49 9.88 4.06
C ALA A 268 14.75 8.55 3.87
N ASN A 269 13.52 8.43 4.40
CA ASN A 269 12.72 7.22 4.32
C ASN A 269 12.18 6.91 2.91
N HIS A 270 12.09 7.92 2.03
CA HIS A 270 11.65 7.74 0.63
C HIS A 270 12.82 7.82 -0.38
N PHE A 271 14.07 7.91 0.08
CA PHE A 271 15.23 8.03 -0.81
C PHE A 271 15.73 6.70 -1.41
N PHE A 272 15.15 5.58 -0.99
CA PHE A 272 15.53 4.26 -1.49
C PHE A 272 14.90 4.00 -2.87
N ASP A 273 15.68 3.48 -3.82
CA ASP A 273 15.19 3.09 -5.16
C ASP A 273 14.03 2.08 -5.11
N ALA A 274 13.97 1.29 -4.04
CA ALA A 274 12.91 0.31 -3.80
C ALA A 274 11.56 0.95 -3.41
N ILE A 275 11.52 2.22 -3.03
CA ILE A 275 10.31 2.97 -2.71
C ILE A 275 9.89 3.77 -3.95
N ASP A 276 8.68 3.52 -4.44
CA ASP A 276 8.22 4.07 -5.73
C ASP A 276 7.48 5.38 -5.59
N PHE A 277 6.81 5.60 -4.46
CA PHE A 277 6.07 6.81 -4.19
C PHE A 277 6.03 7.13 -2.70
N ALA A 278 5.82 8.40 -2.40
CA ALA A 278 5.66 8.88 -1.04
C ALA A 278 4.19 9.01 -0.66
N SER A 279 3.89 8.79 0.62
CA SER A 279 2.58 9.03 1.23
C SER A 279 2.69 10.07 2.35
N ILE A 280 1.60 10.80 2.57
CA ILE A 280 1.40 11.64 3.75
C ILE A 280 0.01 11.37 4.31
N HIS A 281 -0.15 11.56 5.61
CA HIS A 281 -1.42 11.60 6.30
C HIS A 281 -1.65 13.03 6.78
N SER A 282 -2.90 13.41 7.04
CA SER A 282 -3.20 14.74 7.57
C SER A 282 -4.43 14.67 8.44
N TYR A 283 -4.23 14.87 9.73
CA TYR A 283 -5.30 14.93 10.73
C TYR A 283 -5.17 16.23 11.55
N PRO A 284 -5.48 17.41 10.97
CA PRO A 284 -5.26 18.70 11.64
C PRO A 284 -6.01 18.85 12.96
N ASP A 285 -7.15 18.17 13.13
CA ASP A 285 -7.91 18.20 14.39
C ASP A 285 -7.28 17.33 15.49
N LEU A 286 -6.33 16.45 15.14
CA LEU A 286 -5.62 15.56 16.08
C LEU A 286 -4.20 16.03 16.42
N TRP A 287 -3.61 16.91 15.61
CA TRP A 287 -2.20 17.34 15.67
C TRP A 287 -2.06 18.78 16.17
#